data_AF-A0A1Q9B3W3-F1
#
_entry.id   AF-A0A1Q9B3W3-F1
#
_cell.length_a   1.000
_cell.length_b   1.000
_cell.length_c   1.000
_cell.angle_alpha   90.00
_cell.angle_beta   90.00
_cell.angle_gamma   90.00
#
_symmetry.space_group_name_H-M   'P 1'
#
loop_
_entity.id
_entity.type
_entity.pdbx_description
1 polymer ?
#
loop_
_entity_poly.entity_id
_entity_poly.type
_entity_poly.pdbx_seq_one_letter_code
_entity_poly.pdbx_strand_id
1 'polypeptide(L)'
;MLPLIWKSTLSTGPSYEQLRRILIEGNYLIADIALPHGMFKPYASVKTHILVLDRPVAKQATDVLFIEVDNDGFTQTDTRERISGSQLKEASALLSSFRSKHLQGQSNEILSEHPRAYTVEKTKLLSGRYKHILGRWHDLPNRVVHRDGIALKRVGDLCDIKNGLSPNMATPPGEHVLVVPAEFRKTSDHWDYEGSAVCIPLVSSSGHGKADIKRIHFQEGKFALASTMCALFVKDAEEIRPRFLHLYLEAAKENVMVPLMCGATNVTMDSDQLADLLVPVPRPC
;
A
#
# COMPACT_ATOMS: atom_id res chain seq x y z
N MET A 1 -6.80 23.85 16.16
CA MET A 1 -6.36 22.64 15.46
C MET A 1 -6.23 21.53 16.50
N LEU A 2 -6.95 20.43 16.35
CA LEU A 2 -6.83 19.27 17.24
C LEU A 2 -6.14 18.15 16.46
N PRO A 3 -4.84 17.87 16.71
CA PRO A 3 -4.18 16.72 16.14
C PRO A 3 -4.65 15.45 16.87
N LEU A 4 -5.12 14.46 16.11
CA LEU A 4 -5.49 13.14 16.65
C LEU A 4 -4.46 12.11 16.16
N ILE A 5 -3.77 11.45 17.11
CA ILE A 5 -2.82 10.35 16.84
C ILE A 5 -3.60 9.03 16.84
N TRP A 6 -3.90 8.47 15.67
CA TRP A 6 -4.89 7.40 15.56
C TRP A 6 -4.43 6.26 14.64
N LYS A 7 -4.56 5.01 15.11
CA LYS A 7 -4.06 3.78 14.44
C LYS A 7 -5.16 2.91 13.82
N SER A 8 -6.39 2.93 14.37
CA SER A 8 -7.44 1.96 14.05
C SER A 8 -8.31 2.31 12.83
N THR A 9 -8.43 3.59 12.48
CA THR A 9 -9.20 4.10 11.33
C THR A 9 -8.67 3.69 9.96
N LEU A 10 -7.46 3.13 9.91
CA LEU A 10 -6.78 2.68 8.69
C LEU A 10 -7.02 1.19 8.39
N SER A 11 -7.92 0.55 9.13
CA SER A 11 -8.42 -0.79 8.81
C SER A 11 -9.51 -0.72 7.74
N THR A 12 -9.61 -1.73 6.89
CA THR A 12 -10.61 -1.84 5.82
C THR A 12 -12.03 -2.18 6.30
N GLY A 13 -12.23 -2.39 7.61
CA GLY A 13 -13.53 -2.78 8.18
C GLY A 13 -14.66 -1.74 8.00
N PRO A 14 -15.94 -2.17 7.96
CA PRO A 14 -17.09 -1.30 7.65
C PRO A 14 -17.28 -0.12 8.63
N SER A 15 -17.05 -0.33 9.92
CA SER A 15 -17.15 0.74 10.94
C SER A 15 -16.11 1.84 10.74
N TYR A 16 -14.90 1.45 10.30
CA TYR A 16 -13.84 2.40 9.97
C TYR A 16 -14.11 3.10 8.65
N GLU A 17 -14.72 2.43 7.67
CA GLU A 17 -15.19 3.09 6.45
C GLU A 17 -16.19 4.19 6.76
N GLN A 18 -17.18 3.91 7.61
CA GLN A 18 -18.15 4.92 8.04
C GLN A 18 -17.47 6.13 8.69
N LEU A 19 -16.47 5.91 9.55
CA LEU A 19 -15.71 6.99 10.16
C LEU A 19 -14.94 7.81 9.12
N ARG A 20 -14.28 7.18 8.14
CA ARG A 20 -13.61 7.89 7.04
C ARG A 20 -14.58 8.74 6.22
N ARG A 21 -15.77 8.23 5.94
CA ARG A 21 -16.84 9.00 5.27
C ARG A 21 -17.24 10.22 6.10
N ILE A 22 -17.49 10.06 7.40
CA ILE A 22 -17.82 11.17 8.29
C ILE A 22 -16.73 12.25 8.24
N LEU A 23 -15.45 11.86 8.25
CA LEU A 23 -14.33 12.80 8.22
C LEU A 23 -14.26 13.60 6.91
N ILE A 24 -14.52 12.95 5.77
CA ILE A 24 -14.43 13.56 4.43
C ILE A 24 -15.72 14.31 4.07
N GLU A 25 -16.86 13.63 4.07
CA GLU A 25 -18.19 14.19 3.71
C GLU A 25 -18.61 15.28 4.69
N GLY A 26 -18.28 15.12 5.97
CA GLY A 26 -18.57 16.10 7.02
C GLY A 26 -17.61 17.31 7.04
N ASN A 27 -16.66 17.39 6.09
CA ASN A 27 -15.68 18.47 5.99
C ASN A 27 -14.92 18.70 7.31
N TYR A 28 -14.31 17.65 7.85
CA TYR A 28 -13.44 17.74 9.02
C TYR A 28 -11.98 17.66 8.64
N LEU A 29 -11.64 16.66 7.82
CA LEU A 29 -10.26 16.31 7.50
C LEU A 29 -9.66 17.28 6.48
N ILE A 30 -8.47 17.78 6.80
CA ILE A 30 -7.66 18.57 5.87
C ILE A 30 -6.32 17.91 5.53
N ALA A 31 -5.78 17.08 6.43
CA ALA A 31 -4.53 16.37 6.15
C ALA A 31 -4.39 15.05 6.92
N ASP A 32 -3.66 14.11 6.33
CA ASP A 32 -3.09 12.91 6.95
C ASP A 32 -1.57 12.98 6.90
N ILE A 33 -0.92 12.89 8.06
CA ILE A 33 0.54 12.92 8.18
C ILE A 33 1.01 11.56 8.69
N ALA A 34 1.58 10.75 7.81
CA ALA A 34 2.19 9.47 8.14
C ALA A 34 3.60 9.68 8.70
N LEU A 35 3.87 9.04 9.83
CA LEU A 35 5.14 9.14 10.57
C LEU A 35 5.96 7.86 10.43
N PRO A 36 7.29 7.95 10.62
CA PRO A 36 8.17 6.79 10.64
C PRO A 36 7.74 5.75 11.68
N HIS A 37 8.04 4.49 11.39
CA HIS A 37 7.93 3.41 12.36
C HIS A 37 8.83 3.68 13.58
N GLY A 38 8.41 3.23 14.77
CA GLY A 38 9.25 3.30 15.97
C GLY A 38 9.33 4.69 16.62
N MET A 39 8.54 5.66 16.13
CA MET A 39 8.49 7.01 16.67
C MET A 39 8.00 7.07 18.13
N PHE A 40 7.01 6.23 18.49
CA PHE A 40 6.39 6.25 19.83
C PHE A 40 6.58 4.91 20.55
N LYS A 41 7.46 4.86 21.54
CA LYS A 41 7.68 3.64 22.34
C LYS A 41 6.89 3.66 23.64
N PRO A 42 6.45 2.50 24.16
CA PRO A 42 6.65 1.13 23.64
C PRO A 42 5.69 0.72 22.49
N TYR A 43 4.78 1.61 22.06
CA TYR A 43 3.57 1.23 21.33
C TYR A 43 3.64 1.22 19.78
N ALA A 44 4.75 1.65 19.16
CA ALA A 44 4.83 1.87 17.72
C ALA A 44 5.74 0.88 16.98
N SER A 45 5.38 -0.40 17.02
CA SER A 45 5.82 -1.38 16.01
C SER A 45 5.14 -1.17 14.63
N VAL A 46 4.40 -0.06 14.48
CA VAL A 46 3.62 0.33 13.28
C VAL A 46 3.92 1.77 12.88
N LYS A 47 3.60 2.14 11.64
CA LYS A 47 3.51 3.54 11.23
C LYS A 47 2.32 4.21 11.94
N THR A 48 2.54 5.44 12.41
CA THR A 48 1.56 6.25 13.11
C THR A 48 1.10 7.40 12.21
N HIS A 49 -0.17 7.77 12.31
CA HIS A 49 -0.75 8.85 11.52
C HIS A 49 -1.26 9.97 12.43
N ILE A 50 -1.04 11.23 12.01
CA ILE A 50 -1.67 12.42 12.60
C ILE A 50 -2.74 12.90 11.62
N LEU A 51 -4.00 12.80 12.04
CA LEU A 51 -5.10 13.39 11.30
C LEU A 51 -5.27 14.85 11.73
N VAL A 52 -5.29 15.75 10.77
CA VAL A 52 -5.49 17.19 11.01
C VAL A 52 -6.91 17.57 10.67
N LEU A 53 -7.65 17.99 11.70
CA LEU A 53 -9.04 18.42 11.57
C LEU A 53 -9.17 19.95 11.70
N ASP A 54 -9.74 20.58 10.68
CA ASP A 54 -9.98 22.03 10.62
C ASP A 54 -11.20 22.33 9.73
N ARG A 55 -12.39 22.43 10.34
CA ARG A 55 -13.66 22.60 9.62
C ARG A 55 -13.70 23.87 8.73
N PRO A 56 -13.29 25.07 9.20
CA PRO A 56 -13.25 26.26 8.33
C PRO A 56 -12.48 26.07 7.03
N VAL A 57 -11.34 25.38 7.10
CA VAL A 57 -10.48 25.08 5.95
C VAL A 57 -11.09 23.97 5.10
N ALA A 58 -11.51 22.87 5.74
CA ALA A 58 -12.08 21.71 5.06
C ALA A 58 -13.36 22.04 4.27
N LYS A 59 -14.16 23.03 4.69
CA LYS A 59 -15.33 23.48 3.91
C LYS A 59 -14.95 24.16 2.58
N GLN A 60 -13.76 24.73 2.49
CA GLN A 60 -13.26 25.44 1.32
C GLN A 60 -12.42 24.53 0.43
N ALA A 61 -11.70 23.56 1.02
CA ALA A 61 -10.89 22.61 0.29
C ALA A 61 -11.72 21.52 -0.40
N THR A 62 -11.41 21.25 -1.68
CA THR A 62 -11.96 20.12 -2.45
C THR A 62 -11.08 18.86 -2.33
N ASP A 63 -9.92 18.98 -1.69
CA ASP A 63 -8.89 17.95 -1.55
C ASP A 63 -8.48 17.75 -0.09
N VAL A 64 -7.62 16.76 0.13
CA VAL A 64 -6.96 16.43 1.40
C VAL A 64 -5.47 16.31 1.16
N LEU A 65 -4.66 16.90 2.03
CA LEU A 65 -3.20 16.83 1.98
C LEU A 65 -2.68 15.54 2.63
N PHE A 66 -1.84 14.81 1.93
CA PHE A 66 -1.11 13.67 2.47
C PHE A 66 0.37 14.02 2.60
N ILE A 67 0.98 13.72 3.73
CA ILE A 67 2.42 13.90 3.98
C ILE A 67 2.97 12.60 4.55
N GLU A 68 4.03 12.06 3.95
CA GLU A 68 4.79 10.93 4.46
C GLU A 68 6.16 11.40 4.94
N VAL A 69 6.38 11.28 6.24
CA VAL A 69 7.64 11.57 6.92
C VAL A 69 8.39 10.24 7.08
N ASP A 70 9.61 10.19 6.56
CA ASP A 70 10.51 9.03 6.64
C ASP A 70 11.60 9.23 7.71
N ASN A 71 12.01 10.48 7.93
CA ASN A 71 13.04 10.85 8.88
C ASN A 71 12.51 11.91 9.85
N ASP A 72 12.38 11.54 11.12
CA ASP A 72 11.98 12.45 12.19
C ASP A 72 13.16 13.10 12.92
N GLY A 73 14.39 12.81 12.51
CA GLY A 73 15.63 13.23 13.17
C GLY A 73 16.19 12.19 14.12
N PHE A 74 15.67 10.96 14.12
CA PHE A 74 16.20 9.85 14.92
C PHE A 74 16.30 8.54 14.13
N THR A 75 17.20 7.66 14.55
CA THR A 75 17.23 6.28 14.05
C THR A 75 15.91 5.57 14.36
N GLN A 76 15.50 4.62 13.52
CA GLN A 76 14.33 3.76 13.76
C GLN A 76 14.69 2.51 14.60
N THR A 77 15.84 2.56 15.29
CA THR A 77 16.37 1.48 16.15
C THR A 77 15.85 1.59 17.58
N ASP A 78 16.28 0.65 18.43
CA ASP A 78 15.79 0.65 19.79
C ASP A 78 16.24 1.86 20.63
N THR A 79 17.43 2.36 20.34
CA THR A 79 18.10 3.45 21.05
C THR A 79 17.64 4.85 20.66
N ARG A 80 16.98 5.02 19.50
CA ARG A 80 16.53 6.32 18.95
C ARG A 80 17.63 7.39 19.05
N GLU A 81 18.75 7.15 18.37
CA GLU A 81 19.87 8.08 18.31
C GLU A 81 19.58 9.21 17.33
N ARG A 82 20.09 10.42 17.61
CA ARG A 82 19.85 11.58 16.75
C ARG A 82 20.55 11.41 15.40
N ILE A 83 19.83 11.74 14.33
CA ILE A 83 20.35 11.83 12.97
C ILE A 83 19.96 13.17 12.34
N SER A 84 20.74 13.60 11.35
CA SER A 84 20.41 14.79 10.56
C SER A 84 19.28 14.51 9.56
N GLY A 85 18.71 15.57 8.98
CA GLY A 85 17.70 15.45 7.92
C GLY A 85 16.26 15.22 8.40
N SER A 86 15.92 15.63 9.62
CA SER A 86 14.52 15.63 10.11
C SER A 86 13.63 16.41 9.14
N GLN A 87 12.52 15.80 8.73
CA GLN A 87 11.55 16.37 7.77
C GLN A 87 10.35 17.05 8.46
N LEU A 88 10.36 17.12 9.80
CA LEU A 88 9.20 17.60 10.58
C LEU A 88 8.91 19.09 10.36
N LYS A 89 9.95 19.90 10.12
CA LYS A 89 9.77 21.34 9.86
C LYS A 89 9.15 21.57 8.49
N GLU A 90 9.60 20.84 7.49
CA GLU A 90 9.10 20.86 6.12
C GLU A 90 7.65 20.37 6.08
N ALA A 91 7.33 19.27 6.76
CA ALA A 91 5.95 18.78 6.90
C ALA A 91 5.01 19.83 7.51
N SER A 92 5.47 20.53 8.56
CA SER A 92 4.72 21.62 9.19
C SER A 92 4.51 22.82 8.27
N ALA A 93 5.55 23.18 7.49
CA ALA A 93 5.47 24.26 6.51
C ALA A 93 4.48 23.94 5.38
N LEU A 94 4.49 22.70 4.87
CA LEU A 94 3.53 22.22 3.87
C LEU A 94 2.09 22.32 4.37
N LEU A 95 1.82 21.84 5.59
CA LEU A 95 0.49 21.95 6.21
C LEU A 95 0.06 23.41 6.38
N SER A 96 0.96 24.27 6.84
CA SER A 96 0.68 25.70 7.06
C SER A 96 0.37 26.43 5.75
N SER A 97 1.11 26.10 4.68
CA SER A 97 0.90 26.64 3.34
C SER A 97 -0.45 26.19 2.76
N PHE A 98 -0.76 24.88 2.84
CA PHE A 98 -2.04 24.33 2.42
C PHE A 98 -3.22 25.01 3.10
N ARG A 99 -3.13 25.17 4.42
CA ARG A 99 -4.15 25.81 5.24
C ARG A 99 -4.36 27.27 4.87
N SER A 100 -3.27 28.03 4.75
CA SER A 100 -3.33 29.48 4.49
C SER A 100 -3.92 29.80 3.12
N LYS A 101 -3.54 29.05 2.09
CA LYS A 101 -4.06 29.25 0.73
C LYS A 101 -5.57 28.96 0.64
N HIS A 102 -6.02 27.86 1.25
CA HIS A 102 -7.44 27.54 1.28
C HIS A 102 -8.27 28.56 2.06
N LEU A 103 -7.75 29.12 3.16
CA LEU A 103 -8.41 30.23 3.88
C LEU A 103 -8.49 31.52 3.07
N GLN A 104 -7.63 31.69 2.07
CA GLN A 104 -7.63 32.83 1.14
C GLN A 104 -8.45 32.53 -0.13
N GLY A 105 -9.15 31.40 -0.20
CA GLY A 105 -9.91 30.97 -1.38
C GLY A 105 -9.03 30.57 -2.58
N GLN A 106 -7.76 30.27 -2.34
CA GLN A 106 -6.82 29.80 -3.36
C GLN A 106 -6.73 28.27 -3.34
N SER A 107 -6.63 27.65 -4.52
CA SER A 107 -6.27 26.24 -4.66
C SER A 107 -4.76 26.05 -4.50
N ASN A 108 -4.35 24.87 -4.04
CA ASN A 108 -2.94 24.52 -3.97
C ASN A 108 -2.72 23.04 -4.24
N GLU A 109 -2.33 22.72 -5.47
CA GLU A 109 -1.71 21.44 -5.75
C GLU A 109 -0.34 21.42 -5.08
N ILE A 110 -0.24 20.70 -3.96
CA ILE A 110 1.05 20.37 -3.36
C ILE A 110 1.59 19.14 -4.08
N LEU A 111 2.87 19.21 -4.46
CA LEU A 111 3.68 18.06 -4.83
C LEU A 111 5.09 18.28 -4.27
N SER A 112 5.55 17.36 -3.42
CA SER A 112 6.88 17.39 -2.82
C SER A 112 7.42 15.97 -2.74
N GLU A 113 8.71 15.78 -3.01
CA GLU A 113 9.37 14.48 -2.89
C GLU A 113 9.92 14.22 -1.48
N HIS A 114 10.36 15.28 -0.77
CA HIS A 114 11.06 15.18 0.51
C HIS A 114 10.64 16.29 1.51
N PRO A 115 9.74 16.02 2.48
CA PRO A 115 8.96 14.80 2.63
C PRO A 115 8.01 14.60 1.45
N ARG A 116 7.62 13.35 1.22
CA ARG A 116 6.67 13.04 0.16
C ARG A 116 5.33 13.66 0.54
N ALA A 117 4.81 14.57 -0.28
CA ALA A 117 3.52 15.20 -0.02
C ALA A 117 2.76 15.49 -1.30
N TYR A 118 1.45 15.28 -1.25
CA TYR A 118 0.54 15.52 -2.37
C TYR A 118 -0.89 15.71 -1.90
N THR A 119 -1.73 16.25 -2.77
CA THR A 119 -3.17 16.42 -2.51
C THR A 119 -3.97 15.35 -3.25
N VAL A 120 -5.10 14.95 -2.68
CA VAL A 120 -6.05 14.04 -3.33
C VAL A 120 -7.45 14.62 -3.19
N GLU A 121 -8.17 14.72 -4.31
CA GLU A 121 -9.56 15.18 -4.30
C GLU A 121 -10.44 14.32 -3.41
N LYS A 122 -11.35 14.95 -2.66
CA LYS A 122 -12.32 14.26 -1.81
C LYS A 122 -13.24 13.34 -2.59
N THR A 123 -13.62 13.73 -3.82
CA THR A 123 -14.40 12.89 -4.76
C THR A 123 -13.67 11.59 -5.07
N LYS A 124 -12.37 11.66 -5.39
CA LYS A 124 -11.51 10.49 -5.61
C LYS A 124 -11.43 9.63 -4.36
N LEU A 125 -11.21 10.23 -3.18
CA LEU A 125 -11.21 9.50 -1.91
C LEU A 125 -12.54 8.76 -1.66
N LEU A 126 -13.67 9.38 -1.94
CA LEU A 126 -15.01 8.80 -1.72
C LEU A 126 -15.43 7.77 -2.77
N SER A 127 -14.86 7.85 -3.99
CA SER A 127 -15.10 6.88 -5.06
C SER A 127 -14.31 5.58 -4.89
N GLY A 128 -13.19 5.62 -4.15
CA GLY A 128 -12.36 4.45 -3.91
C GLY A 128 -13.09 3.38 -3.11
N ARG A 129 -12.82 2.10 -3.41
CA ARG A 129 -13.48 0.93 -2.83
C ARG A 129 -13.66 1.02 -1.31
N TYR A 130 -12.57 1.27 -0.58
CA TYR A 130 -12.56 1.36 0.88
C TYR A 130 -12.69 2.79 1.43
N LYS A 131 -12.86 3.77 0.54
CA LYS A 131 -12.85 5.22 0.85
C LYS A 131 -11.68 5.59 1.75
N HIS A 132 -10.52 5.01 1.42
CA HIS A 132 -9.41 4.95 2.34
C HIS A 132 -8.66 6.28 2.41
N ILE A 133 -8.15 6.62 3.59
CA ILE A 133 -7.31 7.80 3.82
C ILE A 133 -5.86 7.39 4.09
N LEU A 134 -5.39 6.28 3.51
CA LEU A 134 -3.97 5.95 3.53
C LEU A 134 -3.37 6.66 2.34
N GLY A 135 -2.55 7.68 2.59
CA GLY A 135 -1.91 8.41 1.52
C GLY A 135 -1.27 7.46 0.52
N ARG A 136 -0.41 6.57 0.97
CA ARG A 136 0.39 5.67 0.12
C ARG A 136 -0.41 4.81 -0.87
N TRP A 137 -1.72 4.60 -0.66
CA TRP A 137 -2.60 3.92 -1.64
C TRP A 137 -2.93 4.82 -2.83
N HIS A 138 -3.14 6.11 -2.59
CA HIS A 138 -3.46 7.10 -3.62
C HIS A 138 -2.23 7.57 -4.41
N ASP A 139 -1.04 7.28 -3.89
CA ASP A 139 0.26 7.63 -4.47
C ASP A 139 0.91 6.49 -5.27
N LEU A 140 0.27 5.33 -5.36
CA LEU A 140 0.81 4.18 -6.13
C LEU A 140 1.27 4.55 -7.56
N PRO A 141 0.56 5.40 -8.33
CA PRO A 141 1.02 5.81 -9.66
C PRO A 141 2.36 6.55 -9.67
N ASN A 142 2.72 7.23 -8.57
CA ASN A 142 3.99 7.95 -8.42
C ASN A 142 5.08 7.09 -7.76
N ARG A 143 4.78 5.82 -7.42
CA ARG A 143 5.73 4.87 -6.84
C ARG A 143 6.31 3.91 -7.87
N VAL A 144 5.81 3.98 -9.09
CA VAL A 144 6.34 3.26 -10.25
C VAL A 144 7.33 4.15 -10.98
N VAL A 145 8.44 3.57 -11.43
CA VAL A 145 9.42 4.29 -12.24
C VAL A 145 8.85 4.49 -13.65
N HIS A 146 8.63 5.74 -14.03
CA HIS A 146 8.22 6.11 -15.38
C HIS A 146 9.43 6.14 -16.31
N ARG A 147 9.30 5.55 -17.50
CA ARG A 147 10.33 5.59 -18.55
C ARG A 147 9.68 5.95 -19.88
N ASP A 148 10.30 6.88 -20.59
CA ASP A 148 9.81 7.31 -21.89
C ASP A 148 9.68 6.13 -22.86
N GLY A 149 8.54 6.05 -23.53
CA GLY A 149 8.24 5.01 -24.50
C GLY A 149 7.83 3.65 -23.92
N ILE A 150 7.78 3.49 -22.60
CA ILE A 150 7.27 2.28 -21.92
C ILE A 150 5.89 2.57 -21.35
N ALA A 151 4.87 1.86 -21.83
CA ALA A 151 3.52 2.01 -21.33
C ALA A 151 3.39 1.40 -19.93
N LEU A 152 2.62 2.06 -19.05
CA LEU A 152 2.17 1.48 -17.79
C LEU A 152 0.74 0.96 -17.97
N LYS A 153 0.48 -0.28 -17.55
CA LYS A 153 -0.86 -0.88 -17.58
C LYS A 153 -1.23 -1.42 -16.20
N ARG A 154 -2.53 -1.48 -15.92
CA ARG A 154 -3.03 -2.04 -14.66
C ARG A 154 -2.88 -3.56 -14.67
N VAL A 155 -2.47 -4.14 -13.55
CA VAL A 155 -2.41 -5.60 -13.37
C VAL A 155 -3.79 -6.22 -13.61
N GLY A 156 -4.88 -5.58 -13.21
CA GLY A 156 -6.23 -6.10 -13.44
C GLY A 156 -6.63 -6.19 -14.92
N ASP A 157 -5.99 -5.38 -15.78
CA ASP A 157 -6.21 -5.44 -17.22
C ASP A 157 -5.42 -6.62 -17.81
N LEU A 158 -4.19 -6.82 -17.34
CA LEU A 158 -3.23 -7.83 -17.83
C LEU A 158 -3.42 -9.24 -17.27
N CYS A 159 -3.97 -9.37 -16.05
CA CYS A 159 -3.93 -10.61 -15.28
C CYS A 159 -5.29 -10.98 -14.69
N ASP A 160 -5.56 -12.27 -14.60
CA ASP A 160 -6.57 -12.84 -13.71
C ASP A 160 -5.97 -13.05 -12.33
N ILE A 161 -6.64 -12.56 -11.30
CA ILE A 161 -6.20 -12.66 -9.90
C ILE A 161 -7.01 -13.77 -9.22
N LYS A 162 -6.32 -14.80 -8.70
CA LYS A 162 -6.97 -15.94 -8.03
C LYS A 162 -6.41 -16.12 -6.61
N ASN A 163 -7.27 -16.19 -5.61
CA ASN A 163 -6.88 -16.41 -4.21
C ASN A 163 -6.52 -17.86 -3.93
N GLY A 164 -5.47 -18.12 -3.16
CA GLY A 164 -5.12 -19.48 -2.76
C GLY A 164 -6.24 -20.17 -1.98
N LEU A 165 -6.33 -21.49 -2.14
CA LEU A 165 -7.43 -22.30 -1.60
C LEU A 165 -6.94 -23.24 -0.49
N SER A 166 -5.67 -23.65 -0.53
CA SER A 166 -5.13 -24.64 0.39
C SER A 166 -4.60 -24.00 1.69
N PRO A 167 -5.11 -24.32 2.89
CA PRO A 167 -4.58 -23.76 4.13
C PRO A 167 -3.16 -24.28 4.44
N ASN A 168 -2.18 -23.39 4.59
CA ASN A 168 -0.76 -23.72 4.73
C ASN A 168 -0.43 -24.77 5.80
N MET A 169 -1.16 -24.79 6.91
CA MET A 169 -0.91 -25.71 8.03
C MET A 169 -1.77 -26.97 8.03
N ALA A 170 -2.89 -26.97 7.27
CA ALA A 170 -3.86 -28.06 7.27
C ALA A 170 -3.87 -28.87 5.97
N THR A 171 -3.14 -28.42 4.95
CA THR A 171 -3.02 -29.13 3.67
C THR A 171 -2.15 -30.38 3.83
N PRO A 172 -2.67 -31.59 3.56
CA PRO A 172 -1.88 -32.82 3.62
C PRO A 172 -0.78 -32.83 2.56
N PRO A 173 0.42 -33.36 2.86
CA PRO A 173 1.51 -33.48 1.88
C PRO A 173 1.20 -34.53 0.82
N GLY A 174 1.72 -34.35 -0.39
CA GLY A 174 1.55 -35.28 -1.50
C GLY A 174 2.48 -35.00 -2.69
N GLU A 175 2.02 -35.28 -3.91
CA GLU A 175 2.84 -35.21 -5.13
C GLU A 175 2.93 -33.81 -5.77
N HIS A 176 2.02 -32.91 -5.42
CA HIS A 176 1.95 -31.57 -6.00
C HIS A 176 2.72 -30.55 -5.17
N VAL A 177 3.17 -29.48 -5.82
CA VAL A 177 3.80 -28.35 -5.14
C VAL A 177 2.72 -27.54 -4.40
N LEU A 178 2.97 -27.22 -3.13
CA LEU A 178 2.19 -26.24 -2.38
C LEU A 178 3.02 -24.96 -2.24
N VAL A 179 2.61 -23.91 -2.95
CA VAL A 179 3.24 -22.60 -2.88
C VAL A 179 2.77 -21.90 -1.61
N VAL A 180 3.73 -21.51 -0.77
CA VAL A 180 3.52 -20.85 0.53
C VAL A 180 4.38 -19.59 0.61
N PRO A 181 4.11 -18.64 1.53
CA PRO A 181 4.96 -17.45 1.70
C PRO A 181 6.40 -17.74 2.13
N ALA A 182 6.68 -18.96 2.60
CA ALA A 182 8.00 -19.38 3.05
C ALA A 182 8.98 -19.57 1.87
N GLU A 183 10.29 -19.62 2.15
CA GLU A 183 11.32 -19.83 1.13
C GLU A 183 11.11 -21.08 0.28
N PHE A 184 10.89 -22.17 1.00
CA PHE A 184 10.79 -23.49 0.45
C PHE A 184 9.32 -23.82 0.26
N ARG A 185 9.04 -24.39 -0.91
CA ARG A 185 7.70 -24.90 -1.20
C ARG A 185 7.44 -26.08 -0.28
N LYS A 186 6.17 -26.26 0.07
CA LYS A 186 5.68 -27.50 0.68
C LYS A 186 5.15 -28.41 -0.43
N THR A 187 4.60 -29.55 -0.05
CA THR A 187 3.85 -30.41 -0.95
C THR A 187 2.38 -30.49 -0.57
N SER A 188 1.54 -30.90 -1.52
CA SER A 188 0.11 -31.11 -1.37
C SER A 188 -0.32 -32.39 -2.07
N ASP A 189 -1.35 -33.04 -1.53
CA ASP A 189 -2.08 -34.17 -2.13
C ASP A 189 -3.02 -33.76 -3.26
N HIS A 190 -3.22 -32.47 -3.52
CA HIS A 190 -4.04 -31.93 -4.58
C HIS A 190 -3.37 -30.73 -5.27
N TRP A 191 -4.01 -30.22 -6.32
CA TRP A 191 -3.63 -28.97 -6.98
C TRP A 191 -4.87 -28.08 -7.12
N ASP A 192 -4.67 -26.77 -7.02
CA ASP A 192 -5.73 -25.77 -7.18
C ASP A 192 -5.73 -25.19 -8.60
N TYR A 193 -4.52 -25.01 -9.14
CA TYR A 193 -4.30 -24.33 -10.39
C TYR A 193 -3.32 -25.06 -11.29
N GLU A 194 -3.44 -24.79 -12.58
CA GLU A 194 -2.52 -25.23 -13.62
C GLU A 194 -2.14 -24.02 -14.49
N GLY A 195 -0.84 -23.84 -14.74
CA GLY A 195 -0.34 -22.78 -15.62
C GLY A 195 0.91 -22.08 -15.08
N SER A 196 1.24 -20.92 -15.66
CA SER A 196 2.33 -20.05 -15.23
C SER A 196 1.79 -18.89 -14.40
N ALA A 197 2.19 -18.78 -13.14
CA ALA A 197 1.64 -17.80 -12.21
C ALA A 197 2.72 -17.06 -11.41
N VAL A 198 2.41 -15.78 -11.11
CA VAL A 198 3.13 -15.00 -10.10
C VAL A 198 2.35 -15.10 -8.78
N CYS A 199 2.89 -15.84 -7.81
CA CYS A 199 2.28 -16.10 -6.52
C CYS A 199 2.77 -15.10 -5.47
N ILE A 200 1.84 -14.34 -4.90
CA ILE A 200 2.07 -13.17 -4.07
C ILE A 200 1.52 -13.42 -2.66
N PRO A 201 2.32 -13.26 -1.59
CA PRO A 201 1.80 -13.23 -0.22
C PRO A 201 0.82 -12.07 0.00
N LEU A 202 -0.31 -12.35 0.64
CA LEU A 202 -1.29 -11.34 1.08
C LEU A 202 -1.12 -10.95 2.55
N VAL A 203 -0.21 -11.63 3.26
CA VAL A 203 0.09 -11.42 4.68
C VAL A 203 1.54 -11.00 4.84
N SER A 204 1.81 -10.13 5.80
CA SER A 204 3.17 -9.70 6.12
C SER A 204 3.99 -10.89 6.64
N SER A 205 5.25 -10.96 6.22
CA SER A 205 6.22 -11.92 6.73
C SER A 205 6.78 -11.49 8.09
N SER A 206 6.68 -10.21 8.43
CA SER A 206 7.01 -9.66 9.74
C SER A 206 5.78 -9.61 10.64
N GLY A 207 5.93 -10.08 11.88
CA GLY A 207 4.92 -9.89 12.93
C GLY A 207 4.86 -8.45 13.44
N HIS A 208 3.93 -8.19 14.35
CA HIS A 208 3.82 -6.95 15.15
C HIS A 208 3.47 -5.69 14.35
N GLY A 209 2.70 -5.79 13.26
CA GLY A 209 2.21 -4.58 12.59
C GLY A 209 3.18 -3.95 11.58
N LYS A 210 4.34 -4.57 11.34
CA LYS A 210 5.24 -4.18 10.26
C LYS A 210 4.75 -4.78 8.94
N ALA A 211 4.58 -3.95 7.91
CA ALA A 211 4.34 -4.42 6.55
C ALA A 211 5.67 -4.84 5.90
N ASP A 212 5.72 -6.07 5.38
CA ASP A 212 6.80 -6.51 4.50
C ASP A 212 6.32 -7.63 3.56
N ILE A 213 7.03 -7.79 2.45
CA ILE A 213 6.91 -8.96 1.57
C ILE A 213 8.33 -9.44 1.28
N LYS A 214 8.75 -10.54 1.90
CA LYS A 214 10.14 -11.03 1.74
C LYS A 214 10.45 -11.54 0.34
N ARG A 215 9.44 -12.05 -0.37
CA ARG A 215 9.55 -12.70 -1.67
C ARG A 215 8.18 -12.93 -2.29
N ILE A 216 8.14 -13.00 -3.61
CA ILE A 216 7.05 -13.56 -4.38
C ILE A 216 7.58 -14.72 -5.23
N HIS A 217 6.73 -15.69 -5.54
CA HIS A 217 7.14 -16.90 -6.23
C HIS A 217 6.65 -16.89 -7.67
N PHE A 218 7.48 -17.41 -8.59
CA PHE A 218 7.00 -17.85 -9.89
C PHE A 218 6.77 -19.36 -9.84
N GLN A 219 5.64 -19.83 -10.37
CA GLN A 219 5.26 -21.23 -10.38
C GLN A 219 4.70 -21.63 -11.75
N GLU A 220 5.14 -22.78 -12.26
CA GLU A 220 4.68 -23.38 -13.50
C GLU A 220 4.09 -24.77 -13.23
N GLY A 221 3.19 -25.24 -14.10
CA GLY A 221 2.57 -26.57 -14.01
C GLY A 221 1.39 -26.60 -13.03
N LYS A 222 1.12 -27.79 -12.46
CA LYS A 222 0.04 -28.01 -11.48
C LYS A 222 0.54 -27.76 -10.06
N PHE A 223 -0.16 -26.90 -9.32
CA PHE A 223 0.21 -26.56 -7.95
C PHE A 223 -1.01 -26.20 -7.09
N ALA A 224 -0.87 -26.43 -5.79
CA ALA A 224 -1.73 -25.91 -4.74
C ALA A 224 -1.17 -24.55 -4.26
N LEU A 225 -2.05 -23.65 -3.81
CA LEU A 225 -1.66 -22.31 -3.38
C LEU A 225 -2.18 -22.01 -1.98
N ALA A 226 -1.28 -21.57 -1.11
CA ALA A 226 -1.63 -21.19 0.25
C ALA A 226 -2.73 -20.12 0.30
N SER A 227 -3.73 -20.30 1.16
CA SER A 227 -4.83 -19.33 1.34
C SER A 227 -4.42 -17.94 1.81
N THR A 228 -3.17 -17.78 2.25
CA THR A 228 -2.55 -16.47 2.58
C THR A 228 -1.83 -15.84 1.39
N MET A 229 -2.08 -16.32 0.17
CA MET A 229 -1.48 -15.85 -1.07
C MET A 229 -2.55 -15.68 -2.16
N CYS A 230 -2.18 -15.00 -3.25
CA CYS A 230 -2.91 -15.04 -4.51
C CYS A 230 -1.95 -15.34 -5.66
N ALA A 231 -2.50 -15.73 -6.82
CA ALA A 231 -1.79 -15.98 -8.06
C ALA A 231 -2.29 -15.02 -9.14
N LEU A 232 -1.35 -14.37 -9.83
CA LEU A 232 -1.59 -13.62 -11.06
C LEU A 232 -1.33 -14.54 -12.25
N PHE A 233 -2.35 -14.76 -13.07
CA PHE A 233 -2.25 -15.44 -14.36
C PHE A 233 -2.34 -14.39 -15.46
N VAL A 234 -1.29 -14.25 -16.26
CA VAL A 234 -1.32 -13.32 -17.40
C VAL A 234 -2.33 -13.81 -18.43
N LYS A 235 -3.18 -12.90 -18.92
CA LYS A 235 -4.22 -13.18 -19.93
C LYS A 235 -3.63 -13.34 -21.33
N ASP A 236 -2.64 -12.52 -21.69
CA ASP A 236 -1.93 -12.56 -22.97
C ASP A 236 -0.41 -12.51 -22.76
N ALA A 237 0.26 -13.63 -23.05
CA ALA A 237 1.71 -13.78 -22.87
C ALA A 237 2.54 -13.03 -23.92
N GLU A 238 1.93 -12.65 -25.06
CA GLU A 238 2.55 -11.81 -26.09
C GLU A 238 2.55 -10.34 -25.66
N GLU A 239 1.56 -9.92 -24.87
CA GLU A 239 1.51 -8.59 -24.29
C GLU A 239 2.51 -8.45 -23.13
N ILE A 240 2.55 -9.41 -22.22
CA ILE A 240 3.51 -9.42 -21.11
C ILE A 240 3.91 -10.84 -20.70
N ARG A 241 5.21 -11.13 -20.69
CA ARG A 241 5.67 -12.47 -20.28
C ARG A 241 5.47 -12.66 -18.76
N PRO A 242 4.88 -13.78 -18.29
CA PRO A 242 4.69 -14.04 -16.85
C PRO A 242 5.97 -13.94 -16.02
N ARG A 243 7.09 -14.42 -16.57
CA ARG A 243 8.41 -14.32 -15.93
C ARG A 243 8.91 -12.89 -15.81
N PHE A 244 8.64 -12.03 -16.79
CA PHE A 244 8.98 -10.62 -16.70
C PHE A 244 8.16 -9.93 -15.59
N LEU A 245 6.85 -10.21 -15.54
CA LEU A 245 5.98 -9.68 -14.48
C LEU A 245 6.47 -10.09 -13.09
N HIS A 246 6.86 -11.35 -12.90
CA HIS A 246 7.49 -11.84 -11.66
C HIS A 246 8.73 -11.03 -11.28
N LEU A 247 9.69 -10.90 -12.20
CA LEU A 247 10.95 -10.19 -11.95
C LEU A 247 10.72 -8.72 -11.61
N TYR A 248 9.82 -8.05 -12.34
CA TYR A 248 9.47 -6.66 -12.06
C TYR A 248 8.83 -6.50 -10.68
N LEU A 249 7.79 -7.28 -10.38
CA LEU A 249 7.10 -7.18 -9.10
C LEU A 249 8.00 -7.56 -7.93
N GLU A 250 8.88 -8.56 -8.08
CA GLU A 250 9.86 -8.93 -7.05
C GLU A 250 10.84 -7.78 -6.78
N ALA A 251 11.28 -7.06 -7.81
CA ALA A 251 12.15 -5.88 -7.66
C ALA A 251 11.40 -4.66 -7.10
N ALA A 252 10.13 -4.48 -7.45
CA ALA A 252 9.34 -3.29 -7.11
C ALA A 252 8.45 -3.46 -5.86
N LYS A 253 8.37 -4.65 -5.26
CA LYS A 253 7.42 -5.00 -4.19
C LYS A 253 7.37 -3.99 -3.03
N GLU A 254 8.51 -3.46 -2.60
CA GLU A 254 8.60 -2.47 -1.51
C GLU A 254 7.90 -1.15 -1.87
N ASN A 255 7.90 -0.78 -3.15
CA ASN A 255 7.35 0.47 -3.65
C ASN A 255 5.89 0.34 -4.12
N VAL A 256 5.48 -0.83 -4.61
CA VAL A 256 4.17 -0.98 -5.25
C VAL A 256 3.21 -1.88 -4.46
N MET A 257 3.71 -2.87 -3.72
CA MET A 257 2.84 -3.85 -3.02
C MET A 257 2.80 -3.63 -1.51
N VAL A 258 3.96 -3.47 -0.86
CA VAL A 258 4.04 -3.20 0.59
C VAL A 258 3.19 -1.99 1.01
N PRO A 259 3.07 -0.90 0.21
CA PRO A 259 2.17 0.21 0.55
C PRO A 259 0.69 -0.15 0.61
N LEU A 260 0.25 -1.17 -0.14
CA LEU A 260 -1.13 -1.65 -0.10
C LEU A 260 -1.47 -2.34 1.22
N MET A 261 -0.47 -2.89 1.91
CA MET A 261 -0.72 -3.62 3.15
C MET A 261 -1.18 -2.68 4.25
N CYS A 262 -2.14 -3.12 5.06
CA CYS A 262 -2.66 -2.38 6.20
C CYS A 262 -2.98 -3.33 7.36
N GLY A 263 -3.16 -2.78 8.55
CA GLY A 263 -3.48 -3.55 9.75
C GLY A 263 -2.64 -3.15 10.96
N ALA A 264 -3.18 -3.44 12.15
CA ALA A 264 -2.58 -3.02 13.42
C ALA A 264 -1.56 -4.03 13.96
N THR A 265 -1.94 -5.31 14.00
CA THR A 265 -1.11 -6.42 14.50
C THR A 265 -0.87 -7.42 13.38
N ASN A 266 -1.95 -7.82 12.71
CA ASN A 266 -1.92 -8.61 11.48
C ASN A 266 -1.96 -7.63 10.32
N VAL A 267 -0.89 -7.59 9.55
CA VAL A 267 -0.78 -6.73 8.37
C VAL A 267 -1.04 -7.56 7.13
N THR A 268 -2.04 -7.17 6.37
CA THR A 268 -2.50 -7.89 5.19
C THR A 268 -2.85 -6.92 4.06
N MET A 269 -3.02 -7.44 2.85
CA MET A 269 -3.65 -6.74 1.74
C MET A 269 -4.70 -7.64 1.09
N ASP A 270 -5.74 -7.02 0.53
CA ASP A 270 -6.73 -7.75 -0.25
C ASP A 270 -6.19 -7.94 -1.68
N SER A 271 -6.29 -9.15 -2.23
CA SER A 271 -5.74 -9.48 -3.55
C SER A 271 -6.29 -8.61 -4.67
N ASP A 272 -7.54 -8.21 -4.59
CA ASP A 272 -8.16 -7.31 -5.55
C ASP A 272 -7.48 -5.93 -5.62
N GLN A 273 -6.81 -5.48 -4.55
CA GLN A 273 -6.05 -4.22 -4.58
C GLN A 273 -4.88 -4.30 -5.56
N LEU A 274 -4.38 -5.50 -5.84
CA LEU A 274 -3.32 -5.71 -6.82
C LEU A 274 -3.77 -5.31 -8.23
N ALA A 275 -5.09 -5.33 -8.52
CA ALA A 275 -5.62 -4.96 -9.82
C ALA A 275 -5.27 -3.51 -10.22
N ASP A 276 -5.13 -2.62 -9.24
CA ASP A 276 -4.81 -1.20 -9.45
C ASP A 276 -3.31 -0.92 -9.58
N LEU A 277 -2.45 -1.93 -9.39
CA LEU A 277 -1.01 -1.77 -9.59
C LEU A 277 -0.69 -1.48 -11.04
N LEU A 278 0.16 -0.50 -11.26
CA LEU A 278 0.72 -0.19 -12.57
C LEU A 278 2.02 -0.96 -12.77
N VAL A 279 2.13 -1.67 -13.88
CA VAL A 279 3.33 -2.38 -14.29
C VAL A 279 3.78 -1.89 -15.66
N PRO A 280 5.11 -1.75 -15.89
CA PRO A 280 5.62 -1.42 -17.20
C PRO A 280 5.40 -2.60 -18.15
N VAL A 281 4.90 -2.29 -19.33
CA VAL A 281 4.74 -3.25 -20.42
C VAL A 281 5.75 -2.88 -21.50
N PRO A 282 6.96 -3.48 -21.48
CA PRO A 282 7.93 -3.26 -22.54
C PRO A 282 7.32 -3.76 -23.85
N ARG A 283 7.59 -3.07 -24.96
CA ARG A 283 7.12 -3.52 -26.27
C ARG A 283 7.60 -4.96 -26.52
N PRO A 284 6.78 -5.82 -27.14
CA PRO A 284 7.27 -7.11 -27.61
C PRO A 284 8.46 -6.86 -28.53
N CYS A 285 9.60 -7.49 -28.22
CA CYS A 285 10.75 -7.50 -29.12
C CYS A 285 10.52 -8.50 -30.25
#